data_AF-A0A7V8UVW6-F1
#
_entry.id   AF-A0A7V8UVW6-F1
#
_cell.length_a   1.000
_cell.length_b   1.000
_cell.length_c   1.000
_cell.angle_alpha   90.00
_cell.angle_beta   90.00
_cell.angle_gamma   90.00
#
_symmetry.space_group_name_H-M   'P 1'
#
loop_
_entity.id
_entity.type
_entity.pdbx_description
1 polymer ?
#
loop_
_entity_poly.entity_id
_entity_poly.type
_entity_poly.pdbx_seq_one_letter_code
_entity_poly.pdbx_strand_id
1 'polypeptide(L)'
;MRKQRTVAFCLRWHNPVPTPPTKGDNLGEILSDAVMQVMTPSLEYYDKIALAHVSKHADDSTGHLIDRHGTFRRGCIGMIHYIPEEAYERPWWREPEYPLKGCINRLVDAGWIKRLDGEEFDGALMLNVSRLVRLMDIAETEMAQNQHILSCEYLPDGTMIDPPCEDFRDPDFLPFIRWADAQFPGDFAYTLADDVTDATARLLDGHLSVERDHGWQETDPTRWKRAILDWKDHHLDDGGFAIPEQWKVTDDC
;
A
#
# COMPACT_ATOMS: atom_id res chain seq x y z
N MET A 1 15.92 -39.60 10.06
CA MET A 1 16.20 -39.13 8.67
C MET A 1 14.99 -39.39 7.80
N ARG A 2 14.65 -38.41 6.96
CA ARG A 2 13.47 -38.33 6.05
C ARG A 2 12.17 -37.98 6.76
N LYS A 3 11.33 -37.09 6.27
CA LYS A 3 11.37 -36.02 5.24
C LYS A 3 10.05 -35.29 5.51
N GLN A 4 10.09 -34.08 6.10
CA GLN A 4 8.87 -33.30 6.28
C GLN A 4 8.34 -32.95 4.88
N ARG A 5 7.13 -33.40 4.60
CA ARG A 5 6.32 -32.98 3.46
C ARG A 5 5.28 -32.02 4.03
N THR A 6 5.46 -30.74 3.72
CA THR A 6 4.49 -29.68 4.00
C THR A 6 3.39 -29.77 2.95
N VAL A 7 2.14 -29.81 3.41
CA VAL A 7 0.96 -29.55 2.58
C VAL A 7 0.22 -28.42 3.28
N ALA A 8 0.27 -27.22 2.69
CA ALA A 8 -0.41 -26.03 3.16
C ALA A 8 -1.78 -25.91 2.48
N PHE A 9 -2.81 -25.55 3.25
CA PHE A 9 -4.08 -25.06 2.74
C PHE A 9 -4.24 -23.61 3.20
N CYS A 10 -4.09 -22.71 2.24
CA CYS A 10 -4.23 -21.28 2.38
C CYS A 10 -5.59 -20.91 1.76
N LEU A 11 -6.45 -20.20 2.49
CA LEU A 11 -7.59 -19.52 1.88
C LEU A 11 -7.02 -18.36 1.06
N ARG A 12 -6.76 -18.65 -0.22
CA ARG A 12 -6.28 -17.74 -1.24
C ARG A 12 -7.13 -16.46 -1.29
N TRP A 13 -6.60 -15.36 -0.79
CA TRP A 13 -6.56 -14.16 -1.63
C TRP A 13 -5.74 -14.53 -2.87
N HIS A 14 -6.36 -14.59 -4.06
CA HIS A 14 -5.60 -14.81 -5.30
C HIS A 14 -4.84 -13.52 -5.66
N ASN A 15 -3.79 -13.21 -4.92
CA ASN A 15 -2.73 -12.35 -5.43
C ASN A 15 -1.72 -13.24 -6.18
N PRO A 16 -1.33 -12.88 -7.41
CA PRO A 16 -0.25 -13.58 -8.09
C PRO A 16 1.03 -13.46 -7.25
N VAL A 17 1.74 -14.57 -7.09
CA VAL A 17 3.05 -14.64 -6.45
C VAL A 17 3.95 -13.54 -7.05
N PRO A 18 4.51 -12.61 -6.24
CA PRO A 18 5.45 -11.63 -6.75
C PRO A 18 6.66 -12.35 -7.33
N THR A 19 6.89 -12.17 -8.63
CA THR A 19 8.11 -12.64 -9.29
C THR A 19 9.31 -11.92 -8.69
N PRO A 20 10.46 -12.60 -8.47
CA PRO A 20 11.65 -11.94 -7.98
C PRO A 20 12.06 -10.84 -8.98
N PRO A 21 12.45 -9.65 -8.52
CA PRO A 21 12.74 -8.53 -9.40
C PRO A 21 13.92 -8.89 -10.29
N THR A 22 13.63 -9.05 -11.58
CA THR A 22 14.65 -9.04 -12.62
C THR A 22 15.11 -7.61 -12.84
N LYS A 23 16.38 -7.48 -13.17
CA LYS A 23 17.11 -6.22 -13.21
C LYS A 23 16.64 -5.42 -14.44
N GLY A 24 15.57 -4.66 -14.27
CA GLY A 24 14.91 -3.83 -15.30
C GLY A 24 13.40 -3.63 -15.13
N ASP A 25 12.82 -3.93 -13.96
CA ASP A 25 11.38 -4.18 -13.82
C ASP A 25 10.56 -2.96 -13.33
N ASN A 26 9.44 -2.75 -14.03
CA ASN A 26 8.29 -1.85 -13.80
C ASN A 26 7.99 -1.50 -12.34
N LEU A 27 8.34 -0.29 -11.88
CA LEU A 27 7.97 0.19 -10.55
C LEU A 27 6.46 0.44 -10.35
N GLY A 28 5.65 0.55 -11.41
CA GLY A 28 4.19 0.56 -11.26
C GLY A 28 3.67 -0.69 -10.54
N GLU A 29 4.37 -1.82 -10.67
CA GLU A 29 4.07 -3.03 -9.91
C GLU A 29 4.33 -2.84 -8.41
N ILE A 30 5.37 -2.10 -8.04
CA ILE A 30 5.70 -1.75 -6.65
C ILE A 30 4.56 -0.94 -6.01
N LEU A 31 4.05 0.10 -6.68
CA LEU A 31 2.92 0.89 -6.16
C LEU A 31 1.62 0.06 -6.07
N SER A 32 1.37 -0.79 -7.06
CA SER A 32 0.25 -1.73 -6.99
C SER A 32 0.36 -2.67 -5.80
N ASP A 33 1.53 -3.25 -5.56
CA ASP A 33 1.74 -4.16 -4.45
C ASP A 33 1.62 -3.43 -3.11
N ALA A 34 2.14 -2.19 -3.02
CA ALA A 34 1.95 -1.32 -1.85
C ALA A 34 0.47 -1.16 -1.47
N VAL A 35 -0.36 -0.81 -2.45
CA VAL A 35 -1.82 -0.66 -2.26
C VAL A 35 -2.41 -1.95 -1.73
N MET A 36 -1.93 -3.10 -2.21
CA MET A 36 -2.43 -4.40 -1.76
C MET A 36 -2.01 -4.73 -0.33
N GLN A 37 -0.81 -4.32 0.10
CA GLN A 37 -0.29 -4.57 1.45
C GLN A 37 -0.98 -3.74 2.54
N VAL A 38 -1.42 -2.52 2.24
CA VAL A 38 -1.97 -1.62 3.28
C VAL A 38 -3.47 -1.85 3.53
N MET A 39 -3.93 -1.57 4.75
CA MET A 39 -5.36 -1.49 5.03
C MET A 39 -5.94 -0.18 4.47
N THR A 40 -7.08 -0.26 3.78
CA THR A 40 -7.77 0.90 3.19
C THR A 40 -9.24 0.93 3.62
N PRO A 41 -9.55 1.30 4.89
CA PRO A 41 -10.91 1.22 5.42
C PRO A 41 -11.96 2.04 4.66
N SER A 42 -11.53 3.07 3.92
CA SER A 42 -12.38 3.88 3.04
C SER A 42 -12.81 3.20 1.74
N LEU A 43 -12.20 2.07 1.38
CA LEU A 43 -12.42 1.38 0.12
C LEU A 43 -13.07 0.02 0.34
N GLU A 44 -14.05 -0.29 -0.51
CA GLU A 44 -14.52 -1.66 -0.67
C GLU A 44 -13.48 -2.50 -1.43
N TYR A 45 -13.61 -3.83 -1.33
CA TYR A 45 -12.70 -4.79 -1.95
C TYR A 45 -12.43 -4.48 -3.43
N TYR A 46 -13.48 -4.32 -4.24
CA TYR A 46 -13.33 -4.07 -5.67
C TYR A 46 -12.68 -2.71 -6.00
N ASP A 47 -12.90 -1.70 -5.17
CA ASP A 47 -12.27 -0.39 -5.33
C ASP A 47 -10.79 -0.45 -4.96
N LYS A 48 -10.41 -1.20 -3.92
CA LYS A 48 -9.00 -1.49 -3.60
C LYS A 48 -8.29 -2.22 -4.74
N ILE A 49 -8.91 -3.26 -5.30
CA ILE A 49 -8.36 -3.98 -6.47
C ILE A 49 -8.24 -3.04 -7.67
N ALA A 50 -9.19 -2.13 -7.87
CA ALA A 50 -9.14 -1.16 -8.95
C ALA A 50 -7.99 -0.17 -8.76
N LEU A 51 -7.81 0.33 -7.53
CA LEU A 51 -6.72 1.22 -7.16
C LEU A 51 -5.36 0.57 -7.43
N ALA A 52 -5.17 -0.68 -6.98
CA ALA A 52 -3.93 -1.42 -7.25
C ALA A 52 -3.71 -1.61 -8.76
N HIS A 53 -4.76 -1.98 -9.49
CA HIS A 53 -4.69 -2.19 -10.94
C HIS A 53 -4.30 -0.92 -11.70
N VAL A 54 -4.91 0.24 -11.41
CA VAL A 54 -4.56 1.49 -12.10
C VAL A 54 -3.19 2.03 -11.67
N SER A 55 -2.76 1.74 -10.43
CA SER A 55 -1.44 2.15 -9.93
C SER A 55 -0.28 1.52 -10.69
N LYS A 56 -0.50 0.38 -11.36
CA LYS A 56 0.49 -0.22 -12.29
C LYS A 56 0.90 0.67 -13.44
N HIS A 57 0.09 1.69 -13.75
CA HIS A 57 0.32 2.62 -14.84
C HIS A 57 0.84 3.98 -14.37
N ALA A 58 1.15 4.12 -13.07
CA ALA A 58 1.69 5.34 -12.53
C ALA A 58 3.21 5.45 -12.77
N ASP A 59 3.65 6.69 -12.92
CA ASP A 59 5.06 7.06 -12.93
C ASP A 59 5.73 6.70 -11.60
N ASP A 60 6.98 6.33 -11.74
CA ASP A 60 7.82 5.77 -10.68
C ASP A 60 8.94 6.69 -10.20
N SER A 61 9.11 7.80 -10.92
CA SER A 61 10.15 8.77 -10.69
C SER A 61 9.67 10.14 -11.13
N THR A 62 10.13 11.16 -10.42
CA THR A 62 9.96 12.54 -10.88
C THR A 62 11.14 12.91 -11.76
N GLY A 63 10.85 13.53 -12.91
CA GLY A 63 11.89 14.08 -13.76
C GLY A 63 11.46 14.11 -15.22
N HIS A 64 12.44 14.11 -16.12
CA HIS A 64 12.14 13.97 -17.54
C HIS A 64 11.97 12.49 -17.88
N LEU A 65 10.75 12.12 -18.25
CA LEU A 65 10.42 10.79 -18.72
C LEU A 65 10.16 10.81 -20.23
N ILE A 66 10.50 9.73 -20.88
CA ILE A 66 10.11 9.48 -22.28
C ILE A 66 8.89 8.58 -22.21
N ASP A 67 7.76 9.04 -22.75
CA ASP A 67 6.56 8.23 -22.83
C ASP A 67 6.72 7.07 -23.83
N ARG A 68 5.75 6.16 -23.85
CA ARG A 68 5.72 5.01 -24.77
C ARG A 68 5.67 5.39 -26.27
N HIS A 69 5.42 6.66 -26.59
CA HIS A 69 5.39 7.19 -27.95
C HIS A 69 6.70 7.93 -28.31
N GLY A 70 7.68 7.96 -27.40
CA GLY A 70 8.96 8.63 -27.60
C GLY A 70 8.93 10.13 -27.29
N THR A 71 7.87 10.64 -26.66
CA THR A 71 7.71 12.05 -26.32
C THR A 71 8.30 12.33 -24.94
N PHE A 72 9.07 13.40 -24.82
CA PHE A 72 9.52 13.87 -23.52
C PHE A 72 8.38 14.55 -22.77
N ARG A 73 8.17 14.12 -21.53
CA ARG A 73 7.24 14.77 -20.59
C ARG A 73 7.87 14.88 -19.21
N ARG A 74 7.29 15.72 -18.36
CA ARG A 74 7.63 15.78 -16.94
C ARG A 74 6.88 14.64 -16.24
N GLY A 75 7.62 13.61 -15.83
CA GLY A 75 7.13 12.58 -14.94
C GLY A 75 7.01 13.10 -13.52
N CYS A 76 6.02 12.59 -12.81
CA CYS A 76 5.79 12.85 -11.40
C CYS A 76 5.31 11.56 -10.78
N ILE A 77 5.97 11.10 -9.72
CA ILE A 77 5.59 9.85 -9.03
C ILE A 77 4.09 9.85 -8.73
N GLY A 78 3.42 8.74 -9.04
CA GLY A 78 1.97 8.60 -8.87
C GLY A 78 1.13 9.14 -10.03
N MET A 79 1.72 9.81 -11.03
CA MET A 79 1.00 10.29 -12.20
C MET A 79 0.73 9.15 -13.17
N ILE A 80 -0.54 8.93 -13.49
CA ILE A 80 -0.99 7.96 -14.50
C ILE A 80 -1.35 8.75 -15.76
N HIS A 81 -0.40 8.84 -16.69
CA HIS A 81 -0.62 9.56 -17.95
C HIS A 81 -1.62 8.86 -18.87
N TYR A 82 -1.64 7.54 -18.87
CA TYR A 82 -2.50 6.76 -19.76
C TYR A 82 -2.74 5.34 -19.24
N ILE A 83 -4.00 4.90 -19.28
CA ILE A 83 -4.39 3.51 -19.02
C ILE A 83 -4.79 2.87 -20.36
N PRO A 84 -4.15 1.77 -20.80
CA PRO A 84 -4.51 1.05 -22.02
C PRO A 84 -5.97 0.64 -22.07
N GLU A 85 -6.60 0.75 -23.24
CA GLU A 85 -8.00 0.34 -23.42
C GLU A 85 -8.20 -1.12 -23.02
N GLU A 86 -7.23 -1.98 -23.31
CA GLU A 86 -7.24 -3.40 -22.95
C GLU A 86 -7.20 -3.61 -21.42
N ALA A 87 -6.67 -2.65 -20.67
CA ALA A 87 -6.66 -2.70 -19.21
C ALA A 87 -8.06 -2.50 -18.60
N TYR A 88 -9.01 -1.92 -19.36
CA TYR A 88 -10.42 -1.84 -18.99
C TYR A 88 -11.19 -3.13 -19.32
N GLU A 89 -10.61 -4.05 -20.09
CA GLU A 89 -11.27 -5.26 -20.59
C GLU A 89 -10.85 -6.56 -19.90
N ARG A 90 -9.85 -6.54 -18.99
CA ARG A 90 -9.38 -7.73 -18.25
C ARG A 90 -10.49 -8.35 -17.41
N PRO A 91 -10.50 -9.69 -17.22
CA PRO A 91 -11.73 -10.46 -17.03
C PRO A 91 -12.58 -10.06 -15.82
N TRP A 92 -11.97 -9.52 -14.77
CA TRP A 92 -12.64 -9.09 -13.53
C TRP A 92 -13.49 -7.82 -13.70
N TRP A 93 -13.11 -6.91 -14.60
CA TRP A 93 -13.83 -5.65 -14.85
C TRP A 93 -15.04 -5.80 -15.78
N ARG A 94 -15.24 -7.02 -16.31
CA ARG A 94 -16.40 -7.38 -17.13
C ARG A 94 -17.64 -7.72 -16.30
N GLU A 95 -17.49 -7.82 -14.97
CA GLU A 95 -18.64 -7.91 -14.08
C GLU A 95 -19.48 -6.63 -14.22
N PRO A 96 -20.77 -6.73 -14.62
CA PRO A 96 -21.59 -5.55 -14.94
C PRO A 96 -21.71 -4.54 -13.79
N GLU A 97 -21.56 -5.01 -12.56
CA GLU A 97 -21.76 -4.25 -11.33
C GLU A 97 -20.52 -3.42 -10.93
N TYR A 98 -19.32 -3.81 -11.38
CA TYR A 98 -18.05 -3.16 -11.00
C TYR A 98 -17.14 -2.88 -12.21
N PRO A 99 -17.59 -2.12 -13.21
CA PRO A 99 -16.73 -1.71 -14.31
C PRO A 99 -15.59 -0.81 -13.79
N LEU A 100 -14.38 -0.98 -14.32
CA LEU A 100 -13.20 -0.21 -13.87
C LEU A 100 -13.43 1.31 -13.91
N LYS A 101 -14.15 1.81 -14.93
CA LYS A 101 -14.51 3.25 -15.02
C LYS A 101 -15.36 3.71 -13.83
N GLY A 102 -16.28 2.87 -13.35
CA GLY A 102 -17.10 3.13 -12.17
C GLY A 102 -16.25 3.14 -10.90
N CYS A 103 -15.33 2.20 -10.75
CA CYS A 103 -14.38 2.17 -9.63
C CYS A 103 -13.49 3.42 -9.63
N ILE A 104 -12.96 3.84 -10.78
CA ILE A 104 -12.15 5.08 -10.89
C ILE A 104 -12.94 6.30 -10.40
N ASN A 105 -14.23 6.42 -10.73
CA ASN A 105 -15.05 7.52 -10.23
C ASN A 105 -15.19 7.48 -8.71
N ARG A 106 -15.44 6.31 -8.12
CA ARG A 106 -15.50 6.17 -6.65
C ARG A 106 -14.16 6.45 -5.98
N LEU A 107 -13.05 6.05 -6.60
CA LEU A 107 -11.70 6.36 -6.11
C LEU A 107 -11.40 7.87 -6.16
N VAL A 108 -11.93 8.58 -7.15
CA VAL A 108 -11.87 10.04 -7.20
C VAL A 108 -12.71 10.66 -6.09
N ASP A 109 -13.95 10.21 -5.91
CA ASP A 109 -14.83 10.69 -4.85
C ASP A 109 -14.26 10.42 -3.45
N ALA A 110 -13.57 9.29 -3.27
CA ALA A 110 -12.91 8.90 -2.04
C ALA A 110 -11.57 9.63 -1.80
N GLY A 111 -11.05 10.38 -2.78
CA GLY A 111 -9.78 11.12 -2.65
C GLY A 111 -8.51 10.27 -2.77
N TRP A 112 -8.60 9.09 -3.38
CA TRP A 112 -7.44 8.25 -3.69
C TRP A 112 -6.78 8.61 -5.01
N ILE A 113 -7.57 9.21 -5.92
CA ILE A 113 -7.14 9.63 -7.24
C ILE A 113 -7.67 11.03 -7.52
N LYS A 114 -6.91 11.85 -8.24
CA LYS A 114 -7.38 13.12 -8.81
C LYS A 114 -7.29 13.09 -10.32
N ARG A 115 -8.32 13.61 -10.98
CA ARG A 115 -8.27 13.91 -12.41
C ARG A 115 -7.46 15.19 -12.59
N LEU A 116 -6.49 15.18 -13.50
CA LEU A 116 -5.71 16.36 -13.82
C LEU A 116 -6.42 17.16 -14.92
N ASP A 117 -6.52 18.47 -14.72
CA ASP A 117 -7.15 19.40 -15.65
C ASP A 117 -6.08 20.06 -16.54
N GLY A 118 -6.39 20.25 -17.83
CA GLY A 118 -5.52 20.92 -18.81
C GLY A 118 -5.30 20.09 -20.07
N GLU A 119 -5.13 20.75 -21.22
CA GLU A 119 -4.92 20.08 -22.51
C GLU A 119 -3.64 19.23 -22.53
N GLU A 120 -2.64 19.61 -21.73
CA GLU A 120 -1.37 18.87 -21.59
C GLU A 120 -1.50 17.56 -20.79
N PHE A 121 -2.61 17.37 -20.08
CA PHE A 121 -2.85 16.23 -19.20
C PHE A 121 -4.00 15.35 -19.69
N ASP A 122 -4.35 15.34 -20.98
CA ASP A 122 -5.43 14.59 -21.64
C ASP A 122 -5.97 13.36 -20.88
N GLY A 123 -6.88 13.58 -19.91
CA GLY A 123 -7.51 12.52 -19.10
C GLY A 123 -6.61 11.81 -18.08
N ALA A 124 -5.40 12.32 -17.83
CA ALA A 124 -4.44 11.82 -16.86
C ALA A 124 -4.99 11.89 -15.43
N LEU A 125 -4.48 10.97 -14.61
CA LEU A 125 -4.84 10.83 -13.21
C LEU A 125 -3.59 11.02 -12.34
N MET A 126 -3.80 11.40 -11.09
CA MET A 126 -2.77 11.47 -10.07
C MET A 126 -3.20 10.61 -8.88
N LEU A 127 -2.36 9.67 -8.46
CA LEU A 127 -2.54 8.91 -7.23
C LEU A 127 -2.27 9.79 -6.02
N ASN A 128 -3.04 9.59 -4.95
CA ASN A 128 -2.72 10.19 -3.66
C ASN A 128 -1.60 9.39 -2.97
N VAL A 129 -0.37 9.69 -3.37
CA VAL A 129 0.84 9.03 -2.86
C VAL A 129 1.05 9.32 -1.38
N SER A 130 0.75 10.54 -0.92
CA SER A 130 0.86 10.92 0.50
C SER A 130 -0.02 10.03 1.38
N ARG A 131 -1.27 9.80 0.97
CA ARG A 131 -2.20 8.90 1.66
C ARG A 131 -1.70 7.46 1.67
N LEU A 132 -1.17 6.97 0.56
CA LEU A 132 -0.57 5.65 0.49
C LEU A 132 0.61 5.52 1.46
N VAL A 133 1.54 6.49 1.48
CA VAL A 133 2.69 6.53 2.40
C VAL A 133 2.24 6.45 3.85
N ARG A 134 1.21 7.21 4.24
CA ARG A 134 0.68 7.17 5.62
C ARG A 134 0.18 5.79 6.00
N LEU A 135 -0.57 5.13 5.12
CA LEU A 135 -1.06 3.78 5.37
C LEU A 135 0.06 2.74 5.33
N MET A 136 1.12 2.98 4.56
CA MET A 136 2.35 2.19 4.62
C MET A 136 3.03 2.36 5.98
N ASP A 137 3.21 3.59 6.48
CA ASP A 137 3.79 3.84 7.81
C ASP A 137 3.02 3.12 8.92
N ILE A 138 1.69 3.03 8.83
CA ILE A 138 0.87 2.27 9.79
C ILE A 138 1.09 0.77 9.64
N ALA A 139 1.14 0.23 8.42
CA ALA A 139 1.43 -1.19 8.19
C ALA A 139 2.85 -1.54 8.69
N GLU A 140 3.82 -0.65 8.45
CA GLU A 140 5.18 -0.74 8.99
C GLU A 140 5.17 -0.78 10.53
N THR A 141 4.36 0.08 11.16
CA THR A 141 4.17 0.15 12.62
C THR A 141 3.54 -1.12 13.17
N GLU A 142 2.50 -1.61 12.52
CA GLU A 142 1.83 -2.86 12.87
C GLU A 142 2.84 -4.01 12.90
N MET A 143 3.65 -4.13 11.85
CA MET A 143 4.71 -5.13 11.80
C MET A 143 5.71 -4.95 12.93
N ALA A 144 6.18 -3.72 13.17
CA ALA A 144 7.12 -3.42 14.26
C ALA A 144 6.57 -3.80 15.65
N GLN A 145 5.31 -3.52 15.92
CA GLN A 145 4.68 -3.78 17.21
C GLN A 145 4.24 -5.24 17.38
N ASN A 146 3.77 -5.89 16.32
CA ASN A 146 3.34 -7.29 16.35
C ASN A 146 4.51 -8.28 16.41
N GLN A 147 5.73 -7.87 16.05
CA GLN A 147 6.96 -8.68 16.21
C GLN A 147 7.16 -9.25 17.63
N HIS A 148 6.61 -8.59 18.65
CA HIS A 148 6.75 -9.01 20.05
C HIS A 148 5.59 -9.86 20.58
N ILE A 149 4.53 -10.06 19.78
CA ILE A 149 3.29 -10.74 20.19
C ILE A 149 3.14 -12.13 19.55
N LEU A 150 3.91 -12.44 18.51
CA LEU A 150 3.87 -13.74 17.82
C LEU A 150 4.74 -14.78 18.53
N SER A 151 4.44 -15.12 19.78
CA SER A 151 4.95 -16.37 20.35
C SER A 151 4.16 -17.53 19.75
N CYS A 152 4.82 -18.41 18.98
CA CYS A 152 4.20 -19.65 18.51
C CYS A 152 3.69 -20.45 19.72
N GLU A 153 2.37 -20.55 19.87
CA GLU A 153 1.78 -21.43 20.85
C GLU A 153 1.69 -22.83 20.25
N TYR A 154 2.04 -23.84 21.03
CA TYR A 154 1.91 -25.24 20.63
C TYR A 154 0.90 -25.91 21.54
N LEU A 155 -0.06 -26.63 20.95
CA LEU A 155 -0.89 -27.56 21.69
C LEU A 155 -0.01 -28.68 22.28
N PRO A 156 -0.46 -29.35 23.35
CA PRO A 156 0.30 -30.44 23.99
C PRO A 156 0.65 -31.61 23.06
N ASP A 157 -0.03 -31.76 21.93
CA ASP A 157 0.23 -32.77 20.91
C ASP A 157 1.25 -32.32 19.85
N GLY A 158 1.82 -31.13 20.01
CA GLY A 158 2.80 -30.52 19.10
C GLY A 158 2.18 -29.79 17.91
N THR A 159 0.85 -29.69 17.83
CA THR A 159 0.16 -28.89 16.81
C THR A 159 0.46 -27.42 17.07
N MET A 160 1.00 -26.73 16.07
CA MET A 160 1.21 -25.29 16.14
C MET A 160 -0.15 -24.59 16.08
N ILE A 161 -0.40 -23.70 17.02
CA ILE A 161 -1.48 -22.74 16.93
C ILE A 161 -0.92 -21.61 16.08
N ASP A 162 -1.51 -21.39 14.91
CA ASP A 162 -1.14 -20.27 14.07
C ASP A 162 -1.29 -18.98 14.91
N PRO A 163 -0.22 -18.18 15.03
CA PRO A 163 -0.36 -16.91 15.71
C PRO A 163 -1.40 -16.09 14.93
N PRO A 164 -2.21 -15.26 15.61
CA PRO A 164 -3.22 -14.46 14.94
C PRO A 164 -2.52 -13.52 13.95
N CYS A 165 -2.53 -13.89 12.68
CA CYS A 165 -1.90 -13.11 11.63
C CYS A 165 -2.79 -11.98 11.13
N GLU A 166 -3.98 -11.79 11.71
CA GLU A 166 -5.05 -11.05 11.02
C GLU A 166 -5.68 -9.89 11.77
N ASP A 167 -5.35 -9.62 13.03
CA ASP A 167 -5.83 -8.39 13.67
C ASP A 167 -4.83 -7.96 14.73
N PHE A 168 -4.28 -6.75 14.59
CA PHE A 168 -3.73 -6.03 15.71
C PHE A 168 -4.79 -6.09 16.83
N ARG A 169 -4.51 -6.87 17.89
CA ARG A 169 -5.52 -7.24 18.91
C ARG A 169 -6.02 -6.05 19.75
N ASP A 170 -5.56 -4.86 19.44
CA ASP A 170 -5.96 -3.63 20.09
C ASP A 170 -7.24 -3.07 19.45
N PRO A 171 -8.33 -2.93 20.22
CA PRO A 171 -9.59 -2.41 19.72
C PRO A 171 -9.48 -0.97 19.18
N ASP A 172 -8.47 -0.20 19.58
CA ASP A 172 -8.29 1.20 19.18
C ASP A 172 -7.46 1.36 17.90
N PHE A 173 -6.88 0.28 17.37
CA PHE A 173 -6.08 0.31 16.14
C PHE A 173 -6.92 0.50 14.87
N LEU A 174 -8.05 -0.21 14.73
CA LEU A 174 -8.95 0.00 13.59
C LEU A 174 -9.54 1.43 13.55
N PRO A 175 -9.98 2.01 14.69
CA PRO A 175 -10.28 3.44 14.77
C PRO A 175 -9.13 4.34 14.31
N PHE A 176 -7.89 4.06 14.73
CA PHE A 176 -6.71 4.81 14.31
C PHE A 176 -6.49 4.77 12.79
N ILE A 177 -6.52 3.57 12.17
CA ILE A 177 -6.36 3.44 10.72
C ILE A 177 -7.47 4.18 9.98
N ARG A 178 -8.73 4.06 10.41
CA ARG A 178 -9.86 4.78 9.79
C ARG A 178 -9.68 6.29 9.83
N TRP A 179 -9.22 6.81 10.97
CA TRP A 179 -8.91 8.22 11.11
C TRP A 179 -7.77 8.62 10.17
N ALA A 180 -6.68 7.85 10.12
CA ALA A 180 -5.50 8.14 9.32
C ALA A 180 -5.78 8.10 7.81
N ASP A 181 -6.56 7.10 7.37
CA ASP A 181 -7.02 6.96 5.98
C ASP A 181 -7.84 8.18 5.55
N ALA A 182 -8.66 8.73 6.45
CA ALA A 182 -9.48 9.90 6.18
C ALA A 182 -8.72 11.24 6.26
N GLN A 183 -7.50 11.27 6.81
CA GLN A 183 -6.74 12.52 6.86
C GLN A 183 -6.32 12.94 5.44
N PHE A 184 -6.42 14.23 5.16
CA PHE A 184 -5.95 14.86 3.91
C PHE A 184 -6.36 14.17 2.59
N PRO A 185 -7.64 13.90 2.30
CA PRO A 185 -8.03 13.22 1.05
C PRO A 185 -7.69 13.97 -0.25
N GLY A 186 -7.20 15.22 -0.17
CA GLY A 186 -6.81 16.04 -1.32
C GLY A 186 -5.30 16.33 -1.45
N ASP A 187 -4.44 15.68 -0.64
CA ASP A 187 -2.99 15.95 -0.59
C ASP A 187 -2.18 15.20 -1.66
N PHE A 188 -2.22 15.68 -2.90
CA PHE A 188 -1.37 15.15 -3.98
C PHE A 188 0.06 15.73 -3.93
N ALA A 189 0.64 15.80 -2.73
CA ALA A 189 1.87 16.53 -2.41
C ALA A 189 3.12 15.87 -3.00
N TYR A 190 4.03 16.72 -3.47
CA TYR A 190 5.27 16.30 -4.14
C TYR A 190 6.37 15.83 -3.17
N THR A 191 6.48 16.46 -1.99
CA THR A 191 7.59 16.21 -1.04
C THR A 191 7.60 14.79 -0.47
N LEU A 192 6.42 14.19 -0.24
CA LEU A 192 6.32 12.79 0.23
C LEU A 192 6.53 11.78 -0.91
N ALA A 193 6.44 12.23 -2.17
CA ALA A 193 6.51 11.34 -3.33
C ALA A 193 7.93 10.86 -3.61
N ASP A 194 8.96 11.67 -3.36
CA ASP A 194 10.36 11.30 -3.65
C ASP A 194 10.86 10.12 -2.79
N ASP A 195 10.21 9.83 -1.65
CA ASP A 195 10.57 8.74 -0.73
C ASP A 195 9.61 7.53 -0.78
N VAL A 196 8.53 7.57 -1.58
CA VAL A 196 7.50 6.50 -1.60
C VAL A 196 8.08 5.18 -2.09
N THR A 197 8.99 5.22 -3.07
CA THR A 197 9.58 4.03 -3.67
C THR A 197 10.36 3.24 -2.63
N ASP A 198 11.21 3.93 -1.87
CA ASP A 198 12.02 3.32 -0.82
C ASP A 198 11.15 2.84 0.35
N ALA A 199 10.11 3.61 0.72
CA ALA A 199 9.14 3.18 1.73
C ALA A 199 8.40 1.91 1.30
N THR A 200 7.93 1.87 0.05
CA THR A 200 7.25 0.69 -0.48
C THR A 200 8.17 -0.52 -0.50
N ALA A 201 9.40 -0.37 -0.96
CA ALA A 201 10.37 -1.46 -1.01
C ALA A 201 10.65 -2.03 0.38
N ARG A 202 10.77 -1.17 1.40
CA ARG A 202 10.94 -1.60 2.81
C ARG A 202 9.73 -2.38 3.31
N LEU A 203 8.51 -1.88 3.07
CA LEU A 203 7.28 -2.54 3.47
C LEU A 203 7.12 -3.92 2.81
N LEU A 204 7.34 -4.01 1.50
CA LEU A 204 7.25 -5.26 0.74
C LEU A 204 8.28 -6.28 1.20
N ASP A 205 9.54 -5.87 1.36
CA ASP A 205 10.59 -6.77 1.85
C ASP A 205 10.29 -7.26 3.28
N GLY A 206 9.66 -6.41 4.09
CA GLY A 206 9.32 -6.75 5.47
C GLY A 206 8.19 -7.78 5.51
N HIS A 207 7.11 -7.56 4.75
CA HIS A 207 6.01 -8.52 4.62
C HIS A 207 6.50 -9.86 4.09
N LEU A 208 7.33 -9.85 3.03
CA LEU A 208 7.94 -11.06 2.49
C LEU A 208 8.81 -11.80 3.52
N SER A 209 9.50 -11.06 4.40
CA SER A 209 10.32 -11.64 5.45
C SER A 209 9.46 -12.31 6.53
N VAL A 210 8.39 -11.66 6.98
CA VAL A 210 7.43 -12.22 7.96
C VAL A 210 6.72 -13.45 7.39
N GLU A 211 6.29 -13.42 6.13
CA GLU A 211 5.65 -14.56 5.47
C GLU A 211 6.57 -15.78 5.35
N ARG A 212 7.87 -15.55 5.13
CA ARG A 212 8.86 -16.62 4.97
C ARG A 212 9.39 -17.16 6.28
N ASP A 213 9.52 -16.31 7.29
CA ASP A 213 10.13 -16.63 8.57
C ASP A 213 9.15 -16.33 9.71
N HIS A 214 8.47 -17.37 10.18
CA HIS A 214 7.58 -17.30 11.33
C HIS A 214 8.31 -16.99 12.66
N GLY A 215 9.65 -16.85 12.64
CA GLY A 215 10.47 -16.35 13.74
C GLY A 215 11.22 -15.06 13.39
N TRP A 216 10.75 -14.33 12.37
CA TRP A 216 11.40 -13.10 11.93
C TRP A 216 11.54 -12.10 13.08
N GLN A 217 12.78 -11.70 13.35
CA GLN A 217 13.14 -10.68 14.33
C GLN A 217 13.76 -9.51 13.58
N GLU A 218 13.26 -8.30 13.78
CA GLU A 218 13.93 -7.12 13.24
C GLU A 218 15.33 -7.00 13.86
N THR A 219 16.34 -6.93 12.99
CA THR A 219 17.75 -6.81 13.39
C THR A 219 18.34 -5.44 13.07
N ASP A 220 17.64 -4.64 12.26
CA ASP A 220 17.98 -3.27 11.95
C ASP A 220 16.82 -2.33 12.32
N PRO A 221 16.80 -1.77 13.54
CA PRO A 221 15.76 -0.81 13.94
C PRO A 221 15.79 0.47 13.08
N THR A 222 16.90 0.72 12.38
CA THR A 222 17.03 1.87 11.47
C THR A 222 16.25 1.67 10.17
N ARG A 223 15.76 0.45 9.91
CA ARG A 223 14.79 0.15 8.84
C ARG A 223 13.50 0.96 9.01
N TRP A 224 13.09 1.26 10.24
CA TRP A 224 11.79 1.87 10.56
C TRP A 224 11.85 3.38 10.81
N LYS A 225 12.85 4.08 10.25
CA LYS A 225 13.09 5.51 10.52
C LYS A 225 11.91 6.46 10.29
N ARG A 226 10.94 6.07 9.44
CA ARG A 226 9.75 6.88 9.12
C ARG A 226 8.43 6.31 9.67
N ALA A 227 8.45 5.07 10.17
CA ALA A 227 7.27 4.46 10.75
C ALA A 227 6.86 5.19 12.04
N ILE A 228 5.60 5.07 12.42
CA ILE A 228 5.13 5.53 13.71
C ILE A 228 5.57 4.51 14.75
N LEU A 229 6.62 4.80 15.53
CA LEU A 229 7.15 3.82 16.48
C LEU A 229 6.11 3.36 17.53
N ASP A 230 5.28 4.30 17.99
CA ASP A 230 4.10 3.98 18.79
C ASP A 230 2.91 4.85 18.40
N TRP A 231 1.89 4.24 17.79
CA TRP A 231 0.71 4.97 17.35
C TRP A 231 -0.13 5.48 18.53
N LYS A 232 0.03 4.89 19.72
CA LYS A 232 -0.69 5.33 20.93
C LYS A 232 -0.18 6.66 21.46
N ASP A 233 1.05 7.04 21.13
CA ASP A 233 1.58 8.38 21.44
C ASP A 233 0.80 9.49 20.72
N HIS A 234 0.02 9.13 19.70
CA HIS A 234 -0.85 10.05 18.99
C HIS A 234 -2.29 10.05 19.52
N HIS A 235 -2.66 9.19 20.45
CA HIS A 235 -4.00 9.19 21.04
C HIS A 235 -4.18 10.42 21.95
N LEU A 236 -5.32 11.10 21.82
CA LEU A 236 -5.67 12.29 22.59
C LEU A 236 -6.63 11.94 23.73
N ASP A 237 -6.62 12.74 24.80
CA ASP A 237 -7.50 12.55 25.96
C ASP A 237 -9.00 12.62 25.62
N ASP A 238 -9.35 13.21 24.48
CA ASP A 238 -10.73 13.31 23.97
C ASP A 238 -11.18 12.09 23.13
N GLY A 239 -10.34 11.07 22.99
CA GLY A 239 -10.59 9.89 22.16
C GLY A 239 -10.29 10.09 20.67
N GLY A 240 -9.68 11.21 20.29
CA GLY A 240 -9.17 11.49 18.95
C GLY A 240 -7.70 11.09 18.78
N PHE A 241 -7.16 11.42 17.61
CA PHE A 241 -5.74 11.22 17.30
C PHE A 241 -5.09 12.51 16.77
N ALA A 242 -3.88 12.79 17.22
CA ALA A 242 -3.02 13.84 16.72
C ALA A 242 -2.35 13.42 15.41
N ILE A 243 -2.16 14.37 14.49
CA ILE A 243 -1.43 14.13 13.24
C ILE A 243 0.07 13.98 13.54
N PRO A 244 0.70 12.83 13.22
CA PRO A 244 2.14 12.65 13.32
C PRO A 244 2.90 13.73 12.55
N GLU A 245 3.99 14.23 13.10
CA GLU A 245 4.78 15.30 12.47
C GLU A 245 5.26 14.91 11.06
N GLN A 246 5.65 13.66 10.86
CA GLN A 246 6.12 13.15 9.56
C GLN A 246 5.03 13.04 8.49
N TRP A 247 3.75 13.14 8.88
CA TRP A 247 2.61 13.15 7.97
C TRP A 247 2.18 14.55 7.57
N LYS A 248 2.68 15.59 8.26
CA LYS A 248 2.35 16.96 7.93
C LYS A 248 3.02 17.31 6.61
N VAL A 249 2.19 17.63 5.62
CA VAL A 249 2.65 18.23 4.37
C VAL A 249 3.11 19.65 4.70
N THR A 250 4.39 19.96 4.48
CA THR A 250 4.86 21.34 4.58
C THR A 250 4.40 22.10 3.34
N ASP A 251 3.76 23.25 3.54
CA ASP A 251 3.43 24.21 2.48
C ASP A 251 4.69 24.97 2.04
N ASP A 252 5.80 24.27 1.78
CA ASP A 252 6.98 24.89 1.18
C ASP A 252 6.72 25.09 -0.31
N CYS A 253 5.92 26.11 -0.62
CA CYS A 253 5.84 26.79 -1.92
C CYS A 253 6.68 28.08 -1.88
#